data_AF-A0A800FAD7-F1
#
_entry.id   AF-A0A800FAD7-F1
#
_cell.length_a   1.000
_cell.length_b   1.000
_cell.length_c   1.000
_cell.angle_alpha   90.00
_cell.angle_beta   90.00
_cell.angle_gamma   90.00
#
_symmetry.space_group_name_H-M   'P 1'
#
loop_
_entity.id
_entity.type
_entity.pdbx_description
1 polymer ?
#
loop_
_entity_poly.entity_id
_entity_poly.type
_entity_poly.pdbx_seq_one_letter_code
_entity_poly.pdbx_strand_id
1 'polypeptide(L)'
;MNRLWGTLGILSVLALSMGFASLNGAQRVTLRLGLKTLYGVPLTVVAFGGLITGMVIMLVAGVQSDLKVRRILRARLMEEHHEEQSRLVDRDQRELFEGGKEDN
;
A
#
# COMPACT_ATOMS: atom_id res chain seq x y z
N MET A 1 10.89 -18.13 -9.25
CA MET A 1 10.04 -18.81 -8.23
C MET A 1 9.36 -19.99 -8.90
N ASN A 2 9.57 -21.23 -8.45
CA ASN A 2 9.06 -22.41 -9.16
C ASN A 2 7.53 -22.43 -9.08
N ARG A 3 6.83 -22.58 -10.22
CA ARG A 3 5.35 -22.59 -10.26
C ARG A 3 4.75 -23.62 -9.29
N LEU A 4 5.45 -24.73 -9.07
CA LEU A 4 5.11 -25.78 -8.12
C LEU A 4 4.99 -25.29 -6.67
N TRP A 5 5.88 -24.41 -6.21
CA TRP A 5 5.82 -23.84 -4.87
C TRP A 5 4.62 -22.92 -4.68
N GLY A 6 4.27 -22.15 -5.73
CA GLY A 6 3.05 -21.33 -5.73
C GLY A 6 1.80 -22.20 -5.60
N THR A 7 1.69 -23.25 -6.42
CA THR A 7 0.55 -24.17 -6.38
C THR A 7 0.45 -24.92 -5.04
N LEU A 8 1.56 -25.40 -4.49
CA LEU A 8 1.60 -26.06 -3.18
C LEU A 8 1.13 -25.13 -2.06
N GLY A 9 1.56 -23.86 -2.08
CA GLY A 9 1.09 -22.86 -1.12
C GLY A 9 -0.42 -22.66 -1.17
N ILE A 10 -0.98 -22.51 -2.38
CA ILE A 10 -2.43 -22.35 -2.57
C ILE A 10 -3.19 -23.60 -2.08
N LEU A 11 -2.73 -24.80 -2.46
CA LEU A 11 -3.34 -26.06 -2.03
C LEU A 11 -3.29 -26.22 -0.51
N SER A 12 -2.18 -25.85 0.13
CA SER A 12 -2.05 -25.90 1.59
C SER A 12 -3.05 -24.98 2.28
N VAL A 13 -3.18 -23.72 1.81
CA VAL A 13 -4.15 -22.77 2.35
C VAL A 13 -5.59 -23.28 2.19
N LEU A 14 -5.92 -23.84 1.02
CA LEU A 14 -7.25 -24.41 0.75
C LEU A 14 -7.54 -25.60 1.67
N ALA A 15 -6.60 -26.55 1.78
CA ALA A 15 -6.76 -27.72 2.63
C ALA A 15 -6.95 -27.34 4.10
N LEU A 16 -6.14 -26.41 4.62
CA LEU A 16 -6.27 -25.91 5.99
C LEU A 16 -7.60 -25.18 6.20
N SER A 17 -8.01 -24.34 5.25
CA SER A 17 -9.28 -23.59 5.34
C SER A 17 -10.48 -24.53 5.36
N MET A 18 -10.47 -25.55 4.49
CA MET A 18 -11.55 -26.53 4.38
C MET A 18 -11.59 -27.44 5.61
N GLY A 19 -10.42 -27.89 6.09
CA GLY A 19 -10.31 -28.64 7.34
C GLY A 19 -10.82 -27.85 8.55
N PHE A 20 -10.42 -26.59 8.67
CA PHE A 20 -10.91 -25.70 9.71
C PHE A 20 -12.44 -25.53 9.64
N ALA A 21 -12.99 -25.26 8.45
CA ALA A 21 -14.42 -25.08 8.26
C ALA A 21 -15.22 -26.36 8.57
N SER A 22 -14.73 -27.52 8.16
CA SER A 22 -15.34 -28.82 8.42
C SER A 22 -15.40 -29.13 9.92
N LEU A 23 -14.29 -28.94 10.62
CA LEU A 23 -14.18 -29.24 12.05
C LEU A 23 -14.96 -28.25 12.94
N ASN A 24 -15.14 -27.01 12.49
CA ASN A 24 -15.73 -25.94 13.29
C ASN A 24 -17.09 -25.45 12.79
N GLY A 25 -17.67 -26.10 11.78
CA GLY A 25 -18.89 -25.62 11.11
C GLY A 25 -20.11 -25.48 12.02
N ALA A 26 -20.25 -26.36 13.02
CA ALA A 26 -21.32 -26.30 14.02
C ALA A 26 -20.99 -25.43 15.24
N GLN A 27 -19.73 -25.01 15.38
CA GLN A 27 -19.28 -24.27 16.56
C GLN A 27 -19.77 -22.83 16.51
N ARG A 28 -20.50 -22.43 17.56
CA ARG A 28 -21.01 -21.08 17.73
C ARG A 28 -20.32 -20.41 18.91
N VAL A 29 -19.95 -19.15 18.74
CA VAL A 29 -19.25 -18.36 19.74
C VAL A 29 -20.00 -17.07 20.05
N THR A 30 -19.77 -16.54 21.25
CA THR A 30 -20.22 -15.20 21.60
C THR A 30 -19.09 -14.22 21.26
N LEU A 31 -19.35 -13.35 20.28
CA LEU A 31 -18.38 -12.37 19.79
C LEU A 31 -18.62 -11.03 20.48
N ARG A 32 -17.62 -10.57 21.24
CA ARG A 32 -17.63 -9.24 21.89
C ARG A 32 -16.74 -8.29 21.08
N LEU A 33 -17.35 -7.35 20.38
CA LEU A 33 -16.65 -6.36 19.54
C LEU A 33 -16.33 -5.06 20.31
N GLY A 34 -16.34 -5.09 21.64
CA GLY A 34 -16.21 -3.92 22.50
C GLY A 34 -17.51 -3.09 22.58
N LEU A 35 -18.01 -2.61 21.43
CA LEU A 35 -19.22 -1.78 21.35
C LEU A 35 -20.52 -2.60 21.26
N LYS A 36 -20.43 -3.85 20.80
CA LYS A 36 -21.58 -4.72 20.59
C LYS A 36 -21.21 -6.17 20.86
N THR A 37 -22.14 -6.90 21.47
CA THR A 37 -22.02 -8.35 21.67
C THR A 37 -22.96 -9.06 20.71
N LEU A 38 -22.42 -10.01 19.96
CA LEU A 38 -23.15 -10.86 19.03
C LEU A 38 -23.12 -12.29 19.57
N TYR A 39 -24.30 -12.88 19.76
CA TYR A 39 -24.43 -14.22 20.33
C TYR A 39 -24.63 -15.26 19.24
N GLY A 40 -24.06 -16.46 19.44
CA GLY A 40 -24.31 -17.61 18.58
C GLY A 40 -23.72 -17.48 17.17
N VAL A 41 -22.68 -16.67 16.98
CA VAL A 41 -22.04 -16.44 15.69
C VAL A 41 -21.23 -17.68 15.30
N PRO A 42 -21.36 -18.23 14.09
CA PRO A 42 -20.54 -19.35 13.64
C PRO A 42 -19.05 -18.99 13.70
N LEU A 43 -18.22 -19.85 14.27
CA LEU A 43 -16.78 -19.60 14.43
C LEU A 43 -16.09 -19.37 13.08
N THR A 44 -16.54 -20.08 12.03
CA THR A 44 -16.05 -19.90 10.66
C THR A 44 -16.26 -18.47 10.16
N VAL A 45 -17.44 -17.88 10.40
CA VAL A 45 -17.74 -16.50 10.03
C VAL A 45 -16.82 -15.52 10.76
N VAL A 46 -16.55 -15.76 12.04
CA VAL A 46 -15.62 -14.91 12.82
C VAL A 46 -14.20 -15.01 12.28
N ALA A 47 -13.70 -16.23 12.05
CA ALA A 47 -12.33 -16.45 11.59
C ALA A 47 -12.09 -15.87 10.19
N PHE A 48 -12.92 -16.25 9.21
CA PHE A 48 -12.79 -15.75 7.84
C PHE A 48 -13.13 -14.26 7.73
N GLY A 49 -14.16 -13.80 8.45
CA GLY A 49 -14.52 -12.39 8.50
C GLY A 49 -13.39 -11.53 9.09
N GLY A 50 -12.73 -11.99 10.15
CA GLY A 50 -11.56 -11.33 10.73
C GLY A 50 -10.38 -11.27 9.77
N LEU A 51 -10.09 -12.37 9.07
CA LEU A 51 -9.01 -12.42 8.07
C LEU A 51 -9.28 -11.45 6.92
N ILE A 52 -10.48 -11.47 6.33
CA ILE A 52 -10.87 -10.55 5.26
C ILE A 52 -10.79 -9.10 5.73
N THR A 53 -11.30 -8.81 6.93
CA THR A 53 -11.25 -7.47 7.51
C THR A 53 -9.81 -6.98 7.67
N GLY A 54 -8.92 -7.84 8.18
CA GLY A 54 -7.49 -7.53 8.33
C GLY A 54 -6.83 -7.22 6.98
N MET A 55 -7.13 -7.99 5.94
CA MET A 55 -6.61 -7.74 4.59
C MET A 55 -7.12 -6.41 4.03
N VAL A 56 -8.39 -6.07 4.22
CA VAL A 56 -8.96 -4.78 3.80
C VAL A 56 -8.29 -3.62 4.54
N ILE A 57 -8.10 -3.72 5.85
CA ILE A 57 -7.41 -2.70 6.64
C ILE A 57 -6.00 -2.49 6.10
N MET A 58 -5.25 -3.57 5.88
CA MET A 58 -3.88 -3.49 5.36
C MET A 58 -3.84 -2.88 3.96
N LEU A 59 -4.80 -3.21 3.09
CA LEU A 59 -4.92 -2.63 1.75
C LEU A 59 -5.16 -1.12 1.82
N VAL A 60 -6.13 -0.67 2.63
CA VAL A 60 -6.45 0.76 2.78
C VAL A 60 -5.26 1.53 3.35
N ALA A 61 -4.60 0.98 4.38
CA ALA A 61 -3.40 1.59 4.95
C ALA A 61 -2.25 1.68 3.94
N GLY A 62 -2.05 0.63 3.14
CA GLY A 62 -1.06 0.59 2.07
C GLY A 62 -1.33 1.66 1.00
N VAL A 63 -2.57 1.76 0.52
CA VAL A 63 -2.97 2.76 -0.48
C VAL A 63 -2.76 4.18 0.04
N GLN A 64 -3.16 4.48 1.27
CA GLN A 64 -2.95 5.81 1.85
C GLN A 64 -1.46 6.15 1.98
N SER A 65 -0.64 5.18 2.41
CA SER A 65 0.80 5.35 2.51
C SER A 65 1.43 5.63 1.14
N ASP A 66 1.07 4.82 0.13
CA ASP A 66 1.59 4.97 -1.24
C ASP A 66 1.23 6.32 -1.84
N LEU A 67 -0.04 6.76 -1.71
CA LEU A 67 -0.48 8.06 -2.20
C LEU A 67 0.23 9.23 -1.51
N LYS A 68 0.51 9.12 -0.21
CA LYS A 68 1.27 10.13 0.55
C LYS A 68 2.70 10.20 0.05
N VAL A 69 3.37 9.07 -0.11
CA VAL A 69 4.75 8.98 -0.63
C VAL A 69 4.80 9.57 -2.04
N ARG A 70 3.88 9.20 -2.92
CA ARG A 70 3.82 9.69 -4.29
C ARG A 70 3.63 11.21 -4.37
N ARG A 71 2.84 11.79 -3.46
CA ARG A 71 2.68 13.25 -3.35
C ARG A 71 3.96 13.92 -2.91
N ILE A 72 4.65 13.37 -1.91
CA ILE A 72 5.92 13.92 -1.41
C ILE A 72 7.00 13.88 -2.49
N LEU A 73 7.16 12.76 -3.20
CA LEU A 73 8.12 12.67 -4.30
C LEU A 73 7.78 13.67 -5.41
N ARG A 74 6.50 13.83 -5.78
CA ARG A 74 6.09 14.81 -6.79
C ARG A 74 6.41 16.24 -6.37
N ALA A 75 6.19 16.58 -5.10
CA ALA A 75 6.51 17.92 -4.58
C ALA A 75 8.01 18.21 -4.67
N ARG A 76 8.86 17.25 -4.27
CA ARG A 76 10.32 17.38 -4.36
C ARG A 76 10.82 17.54 -5.80
N LEU A 77 10.29 16.74 -6.73
CA LEU A 77 10.67 16.86 -8.15
C LEU A 77 10.29 18.23 -8.74
N MET A 78 9.16 18.80 -8.33
CA MET A 78 8.77 20.16 -8.77
C MET A 78 9.70 21.23 -8.20
N GLU A 79 10.17 21.07 -6.97
CA GLU A 79 11.14 21.96 -6.33
C GLU A 79 12.50 21.88 -7.01
N GLU A 80 13.01 20.66 -7.27
CA GLU A 80 14.26 20.43 -8.00
C GLU A 80 14.20 21.02 -9.43
N HIS A 81 13.10 20.83 -10.15
CA HIS A 81 12.93 21.41 -11.49
C HIS A 81 12.94 22.95 -11.50
N HIS A 82 12.37 23.60 -10.48
CA HIS A 82 12.42 25.06 -10.36
C HIS A 82 13.82 25.57 -10.02
N GLU A 83 14.56 24.87 -9.16
CA GLU A 83 15.97 25.18 -8.90
C GLU A 83 16.85 25.00 -10.14
N GLU A 84 16.65 23.95 -10.93
CA GLU A 84 17.38 23.75 -12.19
C GLU A 84 17.05 24.81 -13.23
N GLN A 85 15.77 25.12 -13.42
CA GLN A 85 15.33 26.12 -14.39
C GLN A 85 15.80 27.53 -14.04
N SER A 86 15.78 27.90 -12.75
CA SER A 86 16.32 29.19 -12.29
C SER A 86 17.84 29.29 -12.52
N ARG A 87 18.61 28.22 -12.29
CA ARG A 87 20.05 28.17 -12.62
C ARG A 87 20.33 28.31 -14.12
N LEU A 88 19.51 27.68 -14.96
CA LEU A 88 19.65 27.79 -16.42
C LEU A 88 19.36 29.22 -16.90
N VAL A 89 18.30 29.86 -16.39
CA VAL A 89 17.97 31.26 -16.72
C VAL A 89 19.06 32.24 -16.28
N ASP A 90 19.66 32.04 -15.10
CA ASP A 90 20.76 32.89 -14.61
C ASP A 90 22.02 32.77 -15.49
N ARG A 91 22.34 31.56 -15.95
CA ARG A 91 23.46 31.32 -16.87
C ARG A 91 23.23 31.98 -18.23
N ASP A 92 22.04 31.81 -18.81
CA ASP A 92 21.68 32.42 -20.10
C ASP A 92 21.74 33.95 -20.03
N GLN A 93 21.28 34.54 -18.91
CA GLN A 93 21.38 35.98 -18.69
C GLN A 93 22.83 36.45 -18.56
N ARG A 94 23.67 35.75 -17.78
CA ARG A 94 25.11 36.06 -17.71
C ARG A 94 25.77 35.98 -19.08
N GLU A 95 25.49 34.96 -19.88
CA GLU A 95 26.04 34.85 -21.24
C GLU A 95 25.55 36.00 -22.14
N LEU A 96 24.29 36.46 -22.00
CA LEU A 96 23.73 37.60 -22.74
C LEU A 96 24.35 38.96 -22.35
N PHE A 97 24.65 39.16 -21.06
CA PHE A 97 25.19 40.44 -20.55
C PHE A 97 26.73 40.48 -20.49
N GLU A 98 27.41 39.34 -20.38
CA GLU A 98 28.88 39.24 -20.38
C GLU A 98 29.46 38.89 -21.76
N GLY A 99 28.68 38.25 -22.65
CA GLY A 99 29.08 37.93 -24.04
C GLY A 99 29.21 39.14 -24.97
N GLY A 100 28.92 40.36 -24.47
CA GLY A 100 29.17 41.63 -25.16
C GLY A 100 30.52 42.27 -24.84
N LYS A 101 31.38 41.64 -24.03
CA LYS A 101 32.79 42.04 -23.93
C LYS A 101 33.58 41.42 -25.09
N GLU A 102 33.25 41.83 -26.31
CA GLU A 102 34.19 41.71 -27.42
C GLU A 102 35.34 42.69 -27.19
N ASP A 103 36.52 42.10 -27.10
CA ASP A 103 37.87 42.62 -27.29
C ASP A 103 37.99 44.08 -27.74
N ASN A 104 38.72 44.87 -26.94
CA ASN A 104 39.49 46.01 -27.43
C ASN A 104 40.86 46.05 -26.74
#